data_AF-A0A2D4HJ38-F1
#
_entry.id   AF-A0A2D4HJ38-F1
#
_cell.length_a   1.000
_cell.length_b   1.000
_cell.length_c   1.000
_cell.angle_alpha   90.00
_cell.angle_beta   90.00
_cell.angle_gamma   90.00
#
_symmetry.space_group_name_H-M   'P 1'
#
loop_
_entity.id
_entity.type
_entity.pdbx_description
1 polymer ?
#
loop_
_entity_poly.entity_id
_entity_poly.type
_entity_poly.pdbx_seq_one_letter_code
_entity_poly.pdbx_strand_id
1 'polypeptide(L)'
;MAQEVTRGSNSCSSKKKAKYVNLYTKEGQDKLAVMLPGRHSCECLAQKHKLINNCLTCGRIVCEQEGSGPCLFCGTLVCTKEEQDVLQRDSNKSQKLLKKLLGG
;
A
#
# COMPACT_ATOMS: atom_id res chain seq x y z
N MET A 1 14.86 -27.73 13.58
CA MET A 1 14.22 -29.07 13.57
C MET A 1 12.91 -28.91 14.30
N ALA A 2 11.72 -29.20 13.80
CA ALA A 2 11.27 -29.87 12.59
C ALA A 2 9.81 -29.39 12.34
N GLN A 3 9.47 -29.08 11.09
CA GLN A 3 8.48 -29.81 10.25
C GLN A 3 7.02 -29.48 10.60
N GLU A 4 6.30 -28.67 9.79
CA GLU A 4 5.62 -28.99 8.52
C GLU A 4 4.22 -29.62 8.71
N VAL A 5 3.36 -29.44 7.69
CA VAL A 5 2.25 -30.33 7.24
C VAL A 5 0.85 -29.67 7.08
N THR A 6 0.60 -29.29 5.82
CA THR A 6 -0.59 -29.55 4.96
C THR A 6 -1.95 -28.87 5.12
N ARG A 7 -2.37 -28.31 3.97
CA ARG A 7 -3.65 -28.48 3.23
C ARG A 7 -4.94 -28.72 4.03
N GLY A 8 -5.91 -27.84 3.74
CA GLY A 8 -7.16 -28.31 3.13
C GLY A 8 -8.44 -27.98 3.89
N SER A 9 -9.31 -27.27 3.17
CA SER A 9 -10.76 -27.46 3.14
C SER A 9 -11.64 -26.75 4.17
N ASN A 10 -12.69 -26.15 3.58
CA ASN A 10 -14.06 -26.15 4.05
C ASN A 10 -14.55 -24.93 4.86
N SER A 11 -15.25 -24.02 4.18
CA SER A 11 -16.72 -24.00 4.20
C SER A 11 -17.25 -22.70 3.60
N CYS A 12 -17.91 -22.83 2.45
CA CYS A 12 -18.95 -21.89 2.04
C CYS A 12 -20.02 -21.90 3.14
N SER A 13 -20.01 -20.89 4.00
CA SER A 13 -21.11 -20.64 4.92
C SER A 13 -21.45 -19.16 4.83
N SER A 14 -22.50 -18.88 4.07
CA SER A 14 -23.16 -17.58 3.93
C SER A 14 -23.68 -17.12 5.29
N LYS A 15 -22.80 -16.65 6.17
CA LYS A 15 -23.16 -16.11 7.47
C LYS A 15 -23.84 -14.75 7.23
N LYS A 16 -25.07 -14.62 7.73
CA LYS A 16 -25.86 -13.38 7.68
C LYS A 16 -24.98 -12.22 8.14
N LYS A 17 -24.81 -11.19 7.29
CA LYS A 17 -23.98 -10.02 7.59
C LYS A 17 -24.53 -9.36 8.86
N ALA A 18 -23.75 -9.37 9.94
CA ALA A 18 -24.06 -8.60 11.13
C ALA A 18 -24.12 -7.10 10.73
N LYS A 19 -25.18 -6.41 11.15
CA LYS A 19 -25.41 -4.98 10.85
C LYS A 19 -24.33 -4.08 11.48
N TYR A 20 -23.62 -4.60 12.48
CA TYR A 20 -22.55 -3.92 13.20
C TYR A 20 -21.28 -4.78 13.18
N VAL A 21 -20.14 -4.12 13.06
CA VAL A 21 -18.82 -4.74 13.07
C VAL A 21 -18.04 -4.09 14.20
N ASN A 22 -17.48 -4.91 15.10
CA ASN A 22 -16.67 -4.41 16.20
C ASN A 22 -15.36 -3.79 15.67
N LEU A 23 -15.06 -2.55 16.03
CA LEU A 23 -13.87 -1.81 15.56
C LEU A 23 -12.54 -2.42 16.04
N TYR A 24 -12.57 -3.17 17.14
CA TYR A 24 -11.37 -3.77 17.75
C TYR A 24 -11.02 -5.15 17.19
N THR A 25 -11.88 -5.75 16.35
CA THR A 25 -11.56 -7.02 15.69
C THR A 25 -10.77 -6.76 14.41
N LYS A 26 -9.98 -7.75 13.98
CA LYS A 26 -9.25 -7.69 12.71
C LYS A 26 -10.16 -7.33 11.53
N GLU A 27 -11.36 -7.89 11.50
CA GLU A 27 -12.37 -7.58 10.49
C GLU A 27 -12.87 -6.12 10.53
N GLY A 28 -12.92 -5.49 11.70
CA GLY A 28 -13.28 -4.09 11.87
C GLY A 28 -12.17 -3.15 11.39
N GLN A 29 -10.91 -3.50 11.68
CA GLN A 29 -9.73 -2.78 11.22
C GLN A 29 -9.59 -2.86 9.70
N ASP A 30 -9.76 -4.05 9.11
CA ASP A 30 -9.69 -4.26 7.66
C ASP A 30 -10.78 -3.46 6.91
N LYS A 31 -11.98 -3.35 7.49
CA LYS A 31 -13.06 -2.53 6.92
C LYS A 31 -12.81 -1.02 7.02
N LEU A 32 -11.89 -0.57 7.88
CA LEU A 32 -11.44 0.84 7.92
C LEU A 32 -10.45 1.17 6.81
N ALA A 33 -9.73 0.17 6.29
CA ALA A 33 -8.70 0.30 5.26
C ALA A 33 -9.28 0.09 3.85
N VAL A 34 -10.39 0.77 3.52
CA VAL A 34 -10.96 0.71 2.16
C VAL A 34 -10.00 1.40 1.19
N MET A 35 -9.63 0.71 0.11
CA MET A 35 -8.80 1.25 -0.97
C MET A 35 -9.67 1.65 -2.15
N LEU A 36 -9.54 2.91 -2.60
CA LEU A 36 -10.20 3.43 -3.79
C LEU A 36 -9.39 3.07 -5.04
N PRO A 37 -10.05 2.84 -6.19
CA PRO A 37 -9.36 2.55 -7.43
C PRO A 37 -8.60 3.78 -7.93
N GLY A 38 -7.31 3.62 -8.20
CA GLY A 38 -6.45 4.69 -8.69
C GLY A 38 -5.74 5.47 -7.58
N ARG A 39 -5.05 6.54 -7.99
CA ARG A 39 -4.20 7.33 -7.11
C ARG A 39 -4.99 8.45 -6.46
N HIS A 40 -5.21 8.36 -5.15
CA HIS A 40 -5.98 9.34 -4.41
C HIS A 40 -5.21 9.86 -3.20
N SER A 41 -5.38 11.15 -2.91
CA SER A 41 -4.87 11.76 -1.68
C SER A 41 -5.40 11.04 -0.46
N CYS A 42 -4.51 10.70 0.45
CA CYS A 42 -4.86 10.02 1.68
C CYS A 42 -4.18 10.70 2.87
N GLU A 43 -4.96 10.94 3.92
CA GLU A 43 -4.48 11.59 5.14
C GLU A 43 -4.39 10.59 6.31
N CYS A 44 -4.33 9.30 6.00
CA CYS A 44 -4.30 8.27 7.03
C CYS A 44 -2.95 8.19 7.77
N LEU A 45 -1.90 8.86 7.29
CA LEU A 45 -0.55 8.85 7.87
C LEU A 45 -0.03 7.41 8.12
N ALA A 46 -0.37 6.50 7.21
CA ALA A 46 -0.11 5.06 7.30
C ALA A 46 -0.70 4.34 8.53
N GLN A 47 -1.70 4.93 9.20
CA GLN A 47 -2.42 4.29 10.31
C GLN A 47 -3.48 3.29 9.84
N LYS A 48 -4.07 3.52 8.65
CA LYS A 48 -5.10 2.65 8.05
C LYS A 48 -4.54 1.81 6.91
N HIS A 49 -3.67 2.40 6.12
CA HIS A 49 -3.06 1.82 4.93
C HIS A 49 -1.58 1.57 5.19
N LYS A 50 -0.98 0.59 4.53
CA LYS A 50 0.46 0.33 4.64
C LYS A 50 1.29 1.55 4.24
N LEU A 51 2.38 1.77 4.98
CA LEU A 51 3.37 2.78 4.68
C LEU A 51 4.11 2.42 3.37
N ILE A 52 4.18 3.37 2.44
CA ILE A 52 5.03 3.26 1.25
C ILE A 52 6.39 3.88 1.57
N ASN A 53 6.40 5.19 1.85
CA ASN A 53 7.60 5.93 2.25
C ASN A 53 7.23 7.34 2.74
N ASN A 54 8.21 8.06 3.28
CA ASN A 54 8.10 9.48 3.55
C ASN A 54 8.62 10.26 2.35
N CYS A 55 7.97 11.37 2.02
CA CYS A 55 8.55 12.32 1.08
C CYS A 55 9.77 12.99 1.72
N LEU A 56 10.96 12.79 1.14
CA LEU A 56 12.20 13.33 1.69
C LEU A 56 12.31 14.86 1.54
N THR A 57 11.45 15.49 0.73
CA THR A 57 11.45 16.95 0.53
C THR A 57 10.51 17.68 1.47
N CYS A 58 9.27 17.21 1.64
CA CYS A 58 8.27 17.89 2.48
C CYS A 58 7.92 17.13 3.78
N GLY A 59 8.45 15.92 3.99
CA GLY A 59 8.20 15.10 5.18
C GLY A 59 6.85 14.39 5.21
N ARG A 60 5.98 14.60 4.22
CA ARG A 60 4.64 13.96 4.17
C ARG A 60 4.75 12.44 4.06
N ILE A 61 3.96 11.73 4.86
CA ILE A 61 3.87 10.27 4.86
C ILE A 61 2.95 9.82 3.72
N VAL A 62 3.47 8.98 2.82
CA VAL A 62 2.73 8.40 1.69
C VAL A 62 2.36 6.96 2.01
N CYS A 63 1.08 6.63 1.90
CA CYS A 63 0.55 5.28 2.12
C CYS A 63 0.20 4.58 0.79
N GLU A 64 -0.15 3.29 0.84
CA GLU A 64 -0.50 2.50 -0.35
C GLU A 64 -1.68 3.04 -1.16
N GLN A 65 -2.62 3.80 -0.57
CA GLN A 65 -3.70 4.47 -1.31
C GLN A 65 -3.17 5.58 -2.24
N GLU A 66 -2.18 6.33 -1.77
CA GLU A 66 -1.49 7.33 -2.57
C GLU A 66 -0.49 6.66 -3.51
N GLY A 67 0.13 5.55 -3.11
CA GLY A 67 1.06 4.78 -3.93
C GLY A 67 2.33 5.54 -4.35
N SER A 68 3.21 4.82 -5.04
CA SER A 68 4.46 5.37 -5.58
C SER A 68 4.19 6.36 -6.72
N GLY A 69 4.96 7.43 -6.77
CA GLY A 69 4.81 8.51 -7.75
C GLY A 69 5.12 9.89 -7.16
N PRO A 70 4.83 10.98 -7.89
CA PRO A 70 5.04 12.34 -7.39
C PRO A 70 4.20 12.60 -6.13
N CYS A 71 4.80 13.14 -5.09
CA CYS A 71 4.10 13.51 -3.86
C CYS A 71 2.91 14.41 -4.21
N LEU A 72 1.72 14.10 -3.70
CA LEU A 72 0.51 14.90 -3.97
C LEU A 72 0.53 16.29 -3.34
N PHE A 73 1.55 16.59 -2.52
CA PHE A 73 1.76 17.89 -1.90
C PHE A 73 2.83 18.73 -2.62
N CYS A 74 4.06 18.20 -2.76
CA CYS A 74 5.19 18.97 -3.32
C CYS A 74 5.64 18.50 -4.72
N GLY A 75 5.04 17.46 -5.28
CA GLY A 75 5.39 16.92 -6.60
C GLY A 75 6.67 16.08 -6.64
N THR A 76 7.48 16.03 -5.58
CA THR A 76 8.71 15.23 -5.55
C THR A 76 8.40 13.74 -5.64
N LEU A 77 9.14 13.00 -6.48
CA LEU A 77 8.99 11.56 -6.61
C LEU A 77 9.21 10.82 -5.28
N VAL A 78 8.25 9.99 -4.89
CA VAL A 78 8.30 9.10 -3.73
C VAL A 78 8.09 7.68 -4.22
N CYS A 79 8.98 6.77 -3.83
CA CYS A 79 8.94 5.37 -4.24
C CYS A 79 9.09 4.44 -3.03
N THR A 80 8.76 3.16 -3.20
CA THR A 80 9.12 2.14 -2.22
C THR A 80 10.64 1.94 -2.17
N LYS A 81 11.13 1.27 -1.13
CA LYS A 81 12.56 1.00 -0.96
C LYS A 81 13.14 0.18 -2.10
N GLU A 82 12.37 -0.77 -2.61
CA GLU A 82 12.76 -1.65 -3.72
C GLU A 82 12.84 -0.86 -5.03
N GLU A 83 11.85 0.00 -5.29
CA GLU A 83 11.85 0.88 -6.46
C GLU A 83 13.00 1.89 -6.41
N GLN A 84 13.29 2.43 -5.23
CA GLN A 84 14.39 3.37 -5.03
C GLN A 84 15.76 2.72 -5.28
N ASP A 85 15.96 1.48 -4.84
CA ASP A 85 17.18 0.72 -5.13
C ASP A 85 17.32 0.44 -6.64
N VAL A 86 16.22 0.14 -7.33
CA VAL A 86 16.22 -0.01 -8.80
C VAL A 86 16.57 1.31 -9.49
N LEU A 87 16.04 2.44 -9.00
CA LEU A 87 16.34 3.77 -9.54
C LEU A 87 17.82 4.13 -9.35
N GLN A 88 18.41 3.79 -8.20
CA GLN A 88 19.82 4.09 -7.90
C GLN A 88 20.81 3.32 -8.78
N ARG A 89 20.41 2.20 -9.38
CA ARG A 89 21.28 1.38 -10.24
C ARG A 89 21.40 1.90 -11.68
N ASP A 90 20.67 2.95 -12.06
CA ASP A 90 20.70 3.61 -13.39
C ASP A 90 20.65 2.68 -14.61
N SER A 91 20.07 1.49 -14.45
CA SER A 91 19.96 0.49 -15.52
C SER A 91 18.82 0.84 -16.48
N ASN A 92 18.74 0.20 -17.66
CA ASN A 92 17.58 0.31 -18.56
C ASN A 92 16.24 0.02 -17.85
N LYS A 93 16.26 -0.80 -16.79
CA LYS A 93 15.09 -1.07 -15.94
C LYS A 93 14.67 0.16 -15.12
N SER A 94 15.63 0.92 -14.60
CA SER A 94 15.39 2.16 -13.84
C SER A 94 14.70 3.22 -14.68
N GLN A 95 15.17 3.43 -15.91
CA GLN A 95 14.61 4.39 -16.87
C GLN A 95 13.15 4.06 -17.22
N LYS A 96 12.83 2.77 -17.38
CA LYS A 96 11.45 2.30 -17.62
C LYS A 96 10.57 2.52 -16.39
N LEU A 97 11.08 2.21 -15.19
CA LEU A 97 10.36 2.41 -13.93
C LEU A 97 10.05 3.90 -13.70
N LEU A 98 11.05 4.77 -13.87
CA LEU A 98 10.89 6.21 -13.71
C LEU A 98 9.80 6.78 -14.63
N LYS A 99 9.82 6.42 -15.92
CA LYS A 99 8.78 6.83 -16.87
C LYS A 99 7.38 6.39 -16.44
N LYS A 100 7.26 5.18 -15.88
CA LYS A 100 5.99 4.65 -15.38
C LYS A 100 5.49 5.42 -14.16
N LEU A 101 6.39 5.79 -13.25
CA LEU A 101 6.05 6.51 -12.02
C LEU A 101 5.71 7.99 -12.24
N LEU A 102 6.25 8.61 -13.30
CA LEU A 102 6.00 10.00 -13.66
C LEU A 102 4.80 10.20 -14.60
N GLY A 103 4.33 9.13 -15.26
CA GLY A 103 3.30 9.19 -16.31
C GLY A 103 2.04 8.37 -16.02
N GLY A 104 1.78 8.06 -14.75
CA GLY A 104 0.57 7.36 -14.28
C GLY A 104 -0.56 8.31 -13.93
#